data_AF-A0A812B8D4-F1
#
_entry.id   AF-A0A812B8D4-F1
#
_cell.length_a   1.000
_cell.length_b   1.000
_cell.length_c   1.000
_cell.angle_alpha   90.00
_cell.angle_beta   90.00
_cell.angle_gamma   90.00
#
_symmetry.space_group_name_H-M   'P 1'
#
loop_
_entity.id
_entity.type
_entity.pdbx_description
1 polymer ?
#
loop_
_entity_poly.entity_id
_entity_poly.type
_entity_poly.pdbx_seq_one_letter_code
_entity_poly.pdbx_strand_id
1 'polypeptide(L)'
;MKNLQVFREIDRDECAKNCVLNSKCKSFDFGTLNKRCYLFNVNAATKYRVRRNKRRDYYQIIPPFGEMIVVKGASIKGQDNMSRYRNISIKQCNARCQLTPGCLMFEYKEEHNRCDLTNITHSDHNLTANIYGWDYYSMNDERGTMNIIQGASIPGMDYFPKLKLPSLELCLANCQQTPGCNSVEYKASNNKCDRTNVTHFDHSLKASIWGWSFVEINGAPAEK
;
A
#
# COMPACT_ATOMS: atom_id res chain seq x y z
N MET A 1 25.81 -10.28 12.13
CA MET A 1 24.42 -10.80 12.21
C MET A 1 24.47 -12.30 12.15
N LYS A 2 23.67 -13.01 12.93
CA LYS A 2 23.61 -14.47 12.86
C LYS A 2 22.57 -14.86 11.81
N ASN A 3 23.00 -15.59 10.78
CA ASN A 3 22.09 -16.16 9.80
C ASN A 3 21.23 -17.21 10.52
N LEU A 4 19.95 -17.31 10.17
CA LEU A 4 19.11 -18.43 10.60
C LEU A 4 19.69 -19.74 10.08
N GLN A 5 20.01 -19.76 8.79
CA GLN A 5 20.52 -20.91 8.08
C GLN A 5 21.36 -20.45 6.89
N VAL A 6 22.34 -21.27 6.50
CA VAL A 6 23.15 -21.05 5.30
C VAL A 6 23.12 -22.32 4.46
N PHE A 7 22.68 -22.20 3.21
CA PHE A 7 22.73 -23.29 2.23
C PHE A 7 23.83 -23.01 1.21
N ARG A 8 24.37 -24.08 0.62
CA ARG A 8 25.48 -24.04 -0.35
C ARG A 8 25.07 -24.84 -1.57
N GLU A 9 25.60 -24.46 -2.73
CA GLU A 9 25.36 -25.13 -4.01
C GLU A 9 23.88 -25.24 -4.37
N ILE A 10 23.08 -24.24 -3.97
CA ILE A 10 21.67 -24.12 -4.36
C ILE A 10 21.46 -22.89 -5.25
N ASP A 11 20.44 -22.92 -6.08
CA ASP A 11 20.04 -21.73 -6.85
C ASP A 11 19.16 -20.78 -6.02
N ARG A 12 18.82 -19.64 -6.63
CA ARG A 12 18.02 -18.59 -6.01
C ARG A 12 16.61 -19.06 -5.67
N ASP A 13 15.98 -19.83 -6.54
CA ASP A 13 14.58 -20.23 -6.38
C ASP A 13 14.46 -21.27 -5.28
N GLU A 14 15.43 -22.17 -5.18
CA GLU A 14 15.56 -23.09 -4.06
C GLU A 14 15.84 -22.36 -2.75
N CYS A 15 16.64 -21.28 -2.76
CA CYS A 15 16.82 -20.42 -1.59
C CYS A 15 15.50 -19.76 -1.16
N ALA A 16 14.70 -19.28 -2.11
CA ALA A 16 13.39 -18.69 -1.86
C ALA A 16 12.42 -19.70 -1.25
N LYS A 17 12.32 -20.92 -1.80
CA LYS A 17 11.51 -22.01 -1.24
C LYS A 17 11.92 -22.33 0.19
N ASN A 18 13.23 -22.46 0.46
CA ASN A 18 13.74 -22.71 1.80
C ASN A 18 13.42 -21.58 2.78
N CYS A 19 13.37 -20.32 2.32
CA CYS A 19 12.89 -19.21 3.15
C CYS A 19 11.39 -19.34 3.45
N VAL A 20 10.55 -19.61 2.43
CA VAL A 20 9.09 -19.76 2.61
C VAL A 20 8.75 -20.91 3.56
N LEU A 21 9.45 -22.04 3.47
CA LEU A 21 9.24 -23.20 4.35
C LEU A 21 9.71 -22.95 5.79
N ASN A 22 10.62 -22.01 6.01
CA ASN A 22 11.09 -21.67 7.33
C ASN A 22 10.23 -20.55 7.92
N SER A 23 9.33 -20.89 8.85
CA SER A 23 8.39 -19.94 9.48
C SER A 23 9.04 -18.74 10.18
N LYS A 24 10.34 -18.79 10.49
CA LYS A 24 11.09 -17.66 11.06
C LYS A 24 11.74 -16.79 10.00
N CYS A 25 11.87 -17.25 8.76
CA CYS A 25 12.51 -16.49 7.69
C CYS A 25 11.64 -15.31 7.27
N LYS A 26 12.26 -14.15 7.13
CA LYS A 26 11.64 -12.92 6.61
C LYS A 26 12.37 -12.37 5.40
N SER A 27 13.65 -12.74 5.22
CA SER A 27 14.45 -12.33 4.08
C SER A 27 15.61 -13.28 3.85
N PHE A 28 16.22 -13.20 2.68
CA PHE A 28 17.46 -13.89 2.37
C PHE A 28 18.39 -13.06 1.50
N ASP A 29 19.70 -13.29 1.66
CA ASP A 29 20.70 -12.86 0.69
C ASP A 29 21.10 -14.06 -0.16
N PHE A 30 21.21 -13.87 -1.47
CA PHE A 30 21.70 -14.91 -2.38
C PHE A 30 22.98 -14.47 -3.08
N GLY A 31 24.06 -15.24 -2.92
CA GLY A 31 25.31 -15.02 -3.62
C GLY A 31 25.30 -15.70 -4.98
N THR A 32 25.17 -14.90 -6.05
CA THR A 32 25.04 -15.41 -7.43
C THR A 32 26.27 -16.18 -7.92
N LEU A 33 27.48 -15.77 -7.51
CA LEU A 33 28.73 -16.41 -7.93
C LEU A 33 29.05 -17.67 -7.13
N ASN A 34 28.76 -17.69 -5.83
CA ASN A 34 29.14 -18.79 -4.93
C ASN A 34 27.98 -19.70 -4.56
N LYS A 35 26.79 -19.47 -5.13
CA LYS A 35 25.55 -20.25 -4.89
C LYS A 35 25.25 -20.45 -3.40
N ARG A 36 25.50 -19.40 -2.60
CA ARG A 36 25.24 -19.41 -1.15
C ARG A 36 23.99 -18.63 -0.82
N CYS A 37 23.10 -19.27 -0.08
CA CYS A 37 21.86 -18.71 0.43
C CYS A 37 22.01 -18.43 1.93
N TYR A 38 21.64 -17.24 2.37
CA TYR A 38 21.70 -16.83 3.78
C TYR A 38 20.31 -16.39 4.22
N LEU A 39 19.66 -17.18 5.08
CA LEU A 39 18.32 -16.86 5.59
C LEU A 39 18.40 -15.97 6.83
N PHE A 40 17.44 -15.05 6.98
CA PHE A 40 17.36 -14.10 8.09
C PHE A 40 15.93 -14.01 8.66
N ASN A 41 15.82 -13.72 9.96
CA ASN A 41 14.54 -13.53 10.66
C ASN A 41 14.04 -12.08 10.71
N VAL A 42 14.58 -11.24 9.86
CA VAL A 42 14.31 -9.80 9.77
C VAL A 42 14.27 -9.42 8.30
N ASN A 43 13.69 -8.27 8.00
CA ASN A 43 13.56 -7.75 6.63
C ASN A 43 13.95 -6.27 6.56
N ALA A 44 13.78 -5.66 5.38
CA ALA A 44 14.23 -4.30 5.17
C ALA A 44 13.37 -3.24 5.87
N ALA A 45 12.13 -3.56 6.19
CA ALA A 45 11.25 -2.70 6.97
C ALA A 45 11.72 -2.53 8.42
N THR A 46 12.17 -3.63 9.04
CA THR A 46 12.33 -3.76 10.49
C THR A 46 13.75 -3.54 11.00
N LYS A 47 14.78 -3.92 10.24
CA LYS A 47 16.17 -3.86 10.74
C LYS A 47 17.21 -3.41 9.73
N TYR A 48 17.11 -3.82 8.47
CA TYR A 48 18.19 -3.61 7.50
C TYR A 48 17.78 -2.71 6.35
N ARG A 49 18.36 -1.51 6.27
CA ARG A 49 18.31 -0.76 5.02
C ARG A 49 19.13 -1.52 3.97
N VAL A 50 18.54 -1.82 2.83
CA VAL A 50 19.20 -2.44 1.68
C VAL A 50 20.36 -1.54 1.26
N ARG A 51 21.50 -2.16 0.97
CA ARG A 51 22.72 -1.47 0.52
C ARG A 51 23.27 -2.17 -0.70
N ARG A 52 23.95 -1.40 -1.55
CA ARG A 52 24.59 -1.96 -2.75
C ARG A 52 25.61 -3.02 -2.33
N ASN A 53 25.44 -4.24 -2.82
CA ASN A 53 26.37 -5.34 -2.63
C ASN A 53 26.67 -5.98 -3.99
N LYS A 54 27.95 -6.07 -4.36
CA LYS A 54 28.36 -6.65 -5.65
C LYS A 54 28.36 -8.17 -5.67
N ARG A 55 28.21 -8.82 -4.51
CA ARG A 55 28.37 -10.27 -4.36
C ARG A 55 27.07 -10.98 -4.01
N ARG A 56 26.03 -10.25 -3.63
CA ARG A 56 24.78 -10.82 -3.14
C ARG A 56 23.61 -9.93 -3.50
N ASP A 57 22.51 -10.58 -3.87
CA ASP A 57 21.21 -9.97 -4.07
C ASP A 57 20.35 -10.17 -2.84
N TYR A 58 19.50 -9.18 -2.54
CA TYR A 58 18.60 -9.19 -1.40
C TYR A 58 17.18 -9.56 -1.84
N TYR A 59 16.53 -10.40 -1.05
CA TYR A 59 15.13 -10.80 -1.25
C TYR A 59 14.41 -10.80 0.09
N GLN A 60 13.14 -10.44 0.11
CA GLN A 60 12.30 -10.55 1.29
C GLN A 60 10.95 -11.17 0.98
N ILE A 61 10.34 -11.76 2.00
CA ILE A 61 8.96 -12.22 1.90
C ILE A 61 8.05 -11.01 1.73
N ILE A 62 7.19 -11.05 0.72
CA ILE A 62 6.08 -10.12 0.57
C ILE A 62 5.13 -10.37 1.76
N PRO A 63 4.75 -9.34 2.53
CA PRO A 63 3.87 -9.53 3.67
C PRO A 63 2.48 -10.01 3.22
N PRO A 64 1.60 -10.41 4.15
CA PRO A 64 0.22 -10.75 3.82
C PRO A 64 -0.52 -9.63 3.08
N PHE A 65 -1.60 -10.00 2.40
CA PHE A 65 -2.50 -9.05 1.74
C PHE A 65 -3.02 -7.99 2.73
N GLY A 66 -3.07 -6.74 2.29
CA GLY A 66 -3.46 -5.58 3.13
C GLY A 66 -2.32 -4.99 3.96
N GLU A 67 -1.17 -5.67 4.08
CA GLU A 67 0.03 -5.11 4.71
C GLU A 67 0.95 -4.46 3.67
N MET A 68 1.48 -3.28 3.99
CA MET A 68 2.38 -2.56 3.08
C MET A 68 3.71 -3.29 2.87
N ILE A 69 4.13 -3.44 1.62
CA ILE A 69 5.50 -3.86 1.27
C ILE A 69 6.43 -2.68 1.50
N VAL A 70 7.38 -2.85 2.42
CA VAL A 70 8.38 -1.83 2.74
C VAL A 70 9.78 -2.36 2.48
N VAL A 71 10.56 -1.63 1.67
CA VAL A 71 11.97 -1.92 1.41
C VAL A 71 12.79 -0.66 1.61
N LYS A 72 13.35 -0.49 2.81
CA LYS A 72 14.21 0.67 3.11
C LYS A 72 15.54 0.57 2.38
N GLY A 73 16.05 1.70 1.88
CA GLY A 73 17.31 1.79 1.15
C GLY A 73 17.24 1.26 -0.28
N ALA A 74 16.04 1.13 -0.84
CA ALA A 74 15.83 0.72 -2.21
C ALA A 74 14.73 1.56 -2.87
N SER A 75 14.80 1.68 -4.20
CA SER A 75 13.90 2.51 -5.00
C SER A 75 13.82 1.96 -6.44
N ILE A 76 12.77 2.31 -7.17
CA ILE A 76 12.67 2.18 -8.63
C ILE A 76 13.22 3.47 -9.24
N LYS A 77 14.43 3.40 -9.78
CA LYS A 77 15.15 4.58 -10.26
C LYS A 77 14.41 5.29 -11.39
N GLY A 78 14.06 6.57 -11.17
CA GLY A 78 13.59 7.48 -12.21
C GLY A 78 12.11 7.36 -12.55
N GLN A 79 11.31 6.69 -11.72
CA GLN A 79 9.88 6.48 -11.93
C GLN A 79 9.04 7.35 -10.99
N ASP A 80 9.19 8.67 -11.07
CA ASP A 80 8.41 9.63 -10.27
C ASP A 80 7.30 10.25 -11.14
N ASN A 81 6.49 9.39 -11.76
CA ASN A 81 5.66 9.75 -12.92
C ASN A 81 4.26 10.31 -12.56
N MET A 82 3.86 10.36 -11.29
CA MET A 82 2.54 10.87 -10.91
C MET A 82 2.59 12.20 -10.17
N SER A 83 3.05 12.22 -8.92
CA SER A 83 3.01 13.42 -8.08
C SER A 83 4.17 13.42 -7.10
N ARG A 84 4.76 14.59 -6.89
CA ARG A 84 5.84 14.81 -5.92
C ARG A 84 5.38 15.78 -4.84
N TYR A 85 5.51 15.36 -3.58
CA TYR A 85 5.18 16.17 -2.41
C TYR A 85 6.42 16.43 -1.56
N ARG A 86 6.46 17.60 -0.93
CA ARG A 86 7.52 18.03 -0.01
C ARG A 86 6.92 18.40 1.33
N ASN A 87 7.71 18.30 2.39
CA ASN A 87 7.33 18.66 3.75
C ASN A 87 6.09 17.89 4.23
N ILE A 88 5.95 16.63 3.82
CA ILE A 88 4.89 15.74 4.31
C ILE A 88 5.50 14.54 5.01
N SER A 89 4.84 14.06 6.06
CA SER A 89 5.20 12.82 6.74
C SER A 89 4.95 11.60 5.87
N ILE A 90 5.56 10.47 6.21
CA ILE A 90 5.30 9.18 5.56
C ILE A 90 3.82 8.77 5.64
N LYS A 91 3.14 9.04 6.77
CA LYS A 91 1.71 8.75 6.93
C LYS A 91 0.87 9.58 5.95
N GLN A 92 1.22 10.85 5.79
CA GLN A 92 0.58 11.72 4.79
C GLN A 92 0.89 11.26 3.37
N CYS A 93 2.12 10.81 3.07
CA CYS A 93 2.49 10.27 1.76
C CYS A 93 1.65 9.04 1.40
N ASN A 94 1.51 8.10 2.34
CA ASN A 94 0.64 6.95 2.16
C ASN A 94 -0.82 7.38 1.90
N ALA A 95 -1.37 8.28 2.72
CA ALA A 95 -2.72 8.79 2.52
C ALA A 95 -2.88 9.47 1.15
N ARG A 96 -1.87 10.21 0.67
CA ARG A 96 -1.88 10.80 -0.68
C ARG A 96 -1.90 9.74 -1.76
N CYS A 97 -1.11 8.67 -1.65
CA CYS A 97 -1.15 7.57 -2.61
C CYS A 97 -2.51 6.87 -2.59
N GLN A 98 -3.05 6.59 -1.40
CA GLN A 98 -4.38 5.98 -1.25
C GLN A 98 -5.50 6.82 -1.87
N LEU A 99 -5.40 8.15 -1.80
CA LEU A 99 -6.36 9.09 -2.37
C LEU A 99 -6.10 9.41 -3.85
N THR A 100 -4.96 8.99 -4.42
CA THR A 100 -4.59 9.30 -5.80
C THR A 100 -4.97 8.11 -6.69
N PRO A 101 -5.98 8.23 -7.57
CA PRO A 101 -6.40 7.14 -8.44
C PRO A 101 -5.23 6.58 -9.24
N GLY A 102 -5.10 5.25 -9.25
CA GLY A 102 -4.02 4.55 -9.94
C GLY A 102 -2.63 4.66 -9.31
N CYS A 103 -2.42 5.41 -8.21
CA CYS A 103 -1.15 5.32 -7.48
C CYS A 103 -1.00 3.90 -6.98
N LEU A 104 0.14 3.23 -7.22
CA LEU A 104 0.37 1.86 -6.76
C LEU A 104 1.40 1.79 -5.63
N MET A 105 2.34 2.72 -5.60
CA MET A 105 3.38 2.78 -4.58
C MET A 105 3.85 4.22 -4.39
N PHE A 106 4.67 4.44 -3.37
CA PHE A 106 5.41 5.68 -3.22
C PHE A 106 6.85 5.45 -2.77
N GLU A 107 7.73 6.35 -3.16
CA GLU A 107 9.07 6.48 -2.62
C GLU A 107 9.10 7.60 -1.58
N TYR A 108 9.74 7.35 -0.45
CA TYR A 108 9.84 8.34 0.62
C TYR A 108 11.28 8.57 1.03
N LYS A 109 11.68 9.85 1.10
CA LYS A 109 12.97 10.28 1.66
C LYS A 109 12.75 10.99 2.99
N GLU A 110 12.99 10.25 4.07
CA GLU A 110 12.73 10.69 5.45
C GLU A 110 13.50 11.96 5.83
N GLU A 111 14.78 12.05 5.49
CA GLU A 111 15.66 13.20 5.79
C GLU A 111 15.11 14.54 5.26
N HIS A 112 14.30 14.51 4.20
CA HIS A 112 13.79 15.72 3.55
C HIS A 112 12.26 15.76 3.47
N ASN A 113 11.56 14.82 4.12
CA ASN A 113 10.10 14.71 4.06
C ASN A 113 9.55 14.79 2.62
N ARG A 114 10.18 14.03 1.70
CA ARG A 114 9.80 13.99 0.28
C ARG A 114 9.10 12.68 -0.04
N CYS A 115 8.11 12.78 -0.93
CA CYS A 115 7.22 11.70 -1.30
C CYS A 115 6.99 11.75 -2.80
N ASP A 116 7.35 10.69 -3.51
CA ASP A 116 7.17 10.57 -4.95
C ASP A 116 6.23 9.40 -5.22
N LEU A 117 5.07 9.69 -5.83
CA LEU A 117 4.03 8.71 -6.15
C LEU A 117 4.25 8.13 -7.55
N THR A 118 3.93 6.86 -7.73
CA THR A 118 3.88 6.23 -9.05
C THR A 118 2.87 5.08 -9.13
N ASN A 119 2.42 4.77 -10.34
CA ASN A 119 1.59 3.64 -10.70
C ASN A 119 2.40 2.39 -11.10
N ILE A 120 3.70 2.37 -10.80
CA ILE A 120 4.63 1.30 -11.16
C ILE A 120 5.10 0.60 -9.89
N THR A 121 5.16 -0.72 -9.90
CA THR A 121 5.55 -1.54 -8.75
C THR A 121 6.83 -2.34 -9.01
N HIS A 122 7.25 -3.13 -8.01
CA HIS A 122 8.38 -4.06 -8.12
C HIS A 122 8.11 -5.19 -9.13
N SER A 123 6.86 -5.44 -9.50
CA SER A 123 6.48 -6.38 -10.57
C SER A 123 6.81 -5.85 -11.95
N ASP A 124 6.80 -4.52 -12.12
CA ASP A 124 7.08 -3.84 -13.40
C ASP A 124 8.58 -3.54 -13.55
N HIS A 125 9.23 -3.16 -12.46
CA HIS A 125 10.66 -2.84 -12.43
C HIS A 125 11.35 -3.32 -11.15
N ASN A 126 12.53 -3.92 -11.30
CA ASN A 126 13.35 -4.34 -10.17
C ASN A 126 13.75 -3.15 -9.27
N LEU A 127 13.70 -3.37 -7.96
CA LEU A 127 14.24 -2.43 -6.99
C LEU A 127 15.77 -2.38 -7.09
N THR A 128 16.31 -1.18 -6.96
CA THR A 128 17.75 -0.95 -6.88
C THR A 128 18.12 -0.35 -5.53
N ALA A 129 19.25 -0.78 -4.97
CA ALA A 129 19.75 -0.17 -3.74
C ALA A 129 20.00 1.34 -3.95
N ASN A 130 19.37 2.17 -3.12
CA ASN A 130 19.37 3.61 -3.26
C ASN A 130 20.35 4.26 -2.27
N ILE A 131 21.37 4.93 -2.80
CA ILE A 131 22.39 5.63 -2.00
C ILE A 131 21.98 7.05 -1.57
N TYR A 132 20.87 7.55 -2.09
CA TYR A 132 20.37 8.91 -1.83
C TYR A 132 19.33 8.95 -0.69
N GLY A 133 19.10 7.81 -0.03
CA GLY A 133 18.26 7.71 1.17
C GLY A 133 16.78 7.48 0.92
N TRP A 134 16.39 7.14 -0.31
CA TRP A 134 15.00 6.79 -0.63
C TRP A 134 14.63 5.38 -0.16
N ASP A 135 13.39 5.25 0.28
CA ASP A 135 12.77 4.02 0.73
C ASP A 135 11.53 3.72 -0.13
N TYR A 136 11.33 2.45 -0.45
CA TYR A 136 10.22 1.95 -1.26
C TYR A 136 9.05 1.50 -0.39
N TYR A 137 7.83 1.93 -0.75
CA TYR A 137 6.57 1.54 -0.12
C TYR A 137 5.54 1.19 -1.19
N SER A 138 5.14 -0.07 -1.27
CA SER A 138 4.06 -0.50 -2.18
C SER A 138 2.91 -1.05 -1.40
N MET A 139 1.71 -0.74 -1.85
CA MET A 139 0.55 -1.41 -1.28
C MET A 139 0.52 -2.84 -1.78
N ASN A 140 0.02 -3.73 -0.93
CA ASN A 140 -0.12 -5.16 -1.21
C ASN A 140 -1.60 -5.53 -1.13
N ASP A 141 -2.40 -4.79 -1.88
CA ASP A 141 -3.82 -4.99 -1.99
C ASP A 141 -4.23 -4.94 -3.47
N GLU A 142 -5.28 -5.68 -3.79
CA GLU A 142 -6.00 -5.50 -5.05
C GLU A 142 -6.85 -4.24 -4.89
N ARG A 143 -6.27 -3.09 -5.22
CA ARG A 143 -7.03 -1.86 -5.41
C ARG A 143 -7.94 -2.03 -6.62
N GLY A 144 -9.17 -2.48 -6.36
CA GLY A 144 -10.11 -2.85 -7.42
C GLY A 144 -11.51 -3.31 -7.00
N THR A 145 -11.95 -3.18 -5.75
CA THR A 145 -13.36 -3.42 -5.40
C THR A 145 -13.88 -2.37 -4.42
N MET A 146 -14.83 -1.55 -4.89
CA MET A 146 -15.78 -0.88 -4.01
C MET A 146 -16.60 -1.99 -3.33
N ASN A 147 -16.48 -2.12 -2.01
CA ASN A 147 -17.42 -2.95 -1.27
C ASN A 147 -18.72 -2.17 -1.11
N ILE A 148 -19.70 -2.45 -1.96
CA ILE A 148 -21.07 -1.97 -1.75
C ILE A 148 -21.69 -2.88 -0.71
N ILE A 149 -21.80 -2.40 0.53
CA ILE A 149 -22.51 -3.12 1.58
C ILE A 149 -23.92 -2.56 1.61
N GLN A 150 -24.80 -3.21 0.83
CA GLN A 150 -26.21 -2.85 0.78
C GLN A 150 -26.84 -3.04 2.16
N GLY A 151 -27.55 -2.02 2.63
CA GLY A 151 -28.19 -2.07 3.94
C GLY A 151 -27.19 -2.00 5.08
N ALA A 152 -26.13 -1.17 4.99
CA ALA A 152 -25.24 -0.87 6.11
C ALA A 152 -25.11 0.65 6.34
N SER A 153 -24.79 1.03 7.57
CA SER A 153 -24.56 2.41 7.98
C SER A 153 -23.53 2.54 9.11
N ILE A 154 -22.84 3.68 9.18
CA ILE A 154 -22.00 4.12 10.31
C ILE A 154 -22.72 5.28 11.01
N PRO A 155 -23.59 5.02 12.00
CA PRO A 155 -24.37 6.06 12.65
C PRO A 155 -23.53 6.97 13.55
N GLY A 156 -23.79 8.27 13.49
CA GLY A 156 -23.34 9.25 14.50
C GLY A 156 -22.04 10.00 14.20
N MET A 157 -21.64 10.07 12.92
CA MET A 157 -20.38 10.72 12.52
C MET A 157 -20.55 12.18 12.09
N ASP A 158 -19.46 12.94 12.18
CA ASP A 158 -19.35 14.29 11.63
C ASP A 158 -19.26 14.22 10.11
N TYR A 159 -20.42 14.23 9.46
CA TYR A 159 -20.51 14.28 8.02
C TYR A 159 -19.97 15.61 7.49
N PHE A 160 -19.33 15.57 6.32
CA PHE A 160 -19.19 16.77 5.48
C PHE A 160 -20.58 17.41 5.26
N PRO A 161 -20.66 18.69 4.83
CA PRO A 161 -21.94 19.33 4.55
C PRO A 161 -22.86 18.41 3.75
N LYS A 162 -24.09 18.22 4.22
CA LYS A 162 -25.03 17.25 3.66
C LYS A 162 -25.36 17.64 2.21
N LEU A 163 -25.22 16.69 1.28
CA LEU A 163 -25.61 16.87 -0.12
C LEU A 163 -26.86 16.07 -0.45
N LYS A 164 -27.60 16.56 -1.45
CA LYS A 164 -28.58 15.77 -2.20
C LYS A 164 -28.04 15.53 -3.61
N LEU A 165 -27.80 14.27 -3.96
CA LEU A 165 -27.32 13.86 -5.28
C LEU A 165 -28.22 12.75 -5.83
N PRO A 166 -28.62 12.83 -7.10
CA PRO A 166 -29.70 11.99 -7.63
C PRO A 166 -29.31 10.53 -7.85
N SER A 167 -28.04 10.15 -7.64
CA SER A 167 -27.59 8.76 -7.70
C SER A 167 -26.44 8.50 -6.73
N LEU A 168 -26.27 7.23 -6.37
CA LEU A 168 -25.09 6.74 -5.64
C LEU A 168 -23.81 7.06 -6.43
N GLU A 169 -23.83 6.89 -7.74
CA GLU A 169 -22.70 7.19 -8.63
C GLU A 169 -22.24 8.65 -8.50
N LEU A 170 -23.16 9.61 -8.55
CA LEU A 170 -22.82 11.02 -8.36
C LEU A 170 -22.33 11.30 -6.94
N CYS A 171 -22.87 10.61 -5.93
CA CYS A 171 -22.39 10.70 -4.56
C CYS A 171 -20.94 10.23 -4.42
N LEU A 172 -20.59 9.11 -5.06
CA LEU A 172 -19.24 8.58 -5.10
C LEU A 172 -18.28 9.52 -5.85
N ALA A 173 -18.66 9.98 -7.05
CA ALA A 173 -17.86 10.92 -7.83
C ALA A 173 -17.59 12.23 -7.06
N ASN A 174 -18.59 12.71 -6.32
CA ASN A 174 -18.46 13.90 -5.50
C ASN A 174 -17.54 13.67 -4.29
N CYS A 175 -17.59 12.49 -3.66
CA CYS A 175 -16.65 12.12 -2.60
C CYS A 175 -15.21 12.01 -3.13
N GLN A 176 -14.98 11.41 -4.30
CA GLN A 176 -13.66 11.35 -4.94
C GLN A 176 -13.03 12.73 -5.19
N GLN A 177 -13.85 13.75 -5.45
CA GLN A 177 -13.39 15.14 -5.62
C GLN A 177 -13.24 15.91 -4.29
N THR A 178 -13.64 15.31 -3.16
CA THR A 178 -13.64 15.96 -1.85
C THR A 178 -12.40 15.56 -1.06
N PRO A 179 -11.47 16.49 -0.77
CA PRO A 179 -10.28 16.18 0.00
C PRO A 179 -10.64 15.57 1.37
N GLY A 180 -10.12 14.37 1.64
CA GLY A 180 -10.34 13.66 2.90
C GLY A 180 -11.65 12.86 2.99
N CYS A 181 -12.41 12.73 1.90
CA CYS A 181 -13.54 11.81 1.86
C CYS A 181 -13.06 10.38 1.57
N ASN A 182 -13.39 9.45 2.47
CA ASN A 182 -12.96 8.05 2.42
C ASN A 182 -14.14 7.08 2.21
N SER A 183 -15.36 7.50 2.50
CA SER A 183 -16.57 6.71 2.25
C SER A 183 -17.82 7.57 2.11
N VAL A 184 -18.91 6.95 1.64
CA VAL A 184 -20.23 7.57 1.53
C VAL A 184 -21.32 6.67 2.11
N GLU A 185 -22.32 7.30 2.70
CA GLU A 185 -23.63 6.73 2.96
C GLU A 185 -24.65 7.36 2.01
N TYR A 186 -25.30 6.53 1.21
CA TYR A 186 -26.29 6.98 0.23
C TYR A 186 -27.68 6.44 0.56
N LYS A 187 -28.68 7.31 0.51
CA LYS A 187 -30.09 6.94 0.66
C LYS A 187 -30.87 7.31 -0.59
N ALA A 188 -31.15 6.29 -1.41
CA ALA A 188 -31.85 6.45 -2.69
C ALA A 188 -33.25 7.06 -2.53
N SER A 189 -33.96 6.75 -1.43
CA SER A 189 -35.35 7.21 -1.24
C SER A 189 -35.51 8.73 -1.18
N ASN A 190 -34.44 9.47 -0.86
CA ASN A 190 -34.47 10.93 -0.76
C ASN A 190 -33.19 11.60 -1.30
N ASN A 191 -32.44 10.87 -2.13
CA ASN A 191 -31.21 11.33 -2.77
C ASN A 191 -30.14 11.84 -1.79
N LYS A 192 -30.16 11.39 -0.52
CA LYS A 192 -29.22 11.91 0.48
C LYS A 192 -27.84 11.27 0.28
N CYS A 193 -26.82 12.12 0.19
CA CYS A 193 -25.43 11.76 0.07
C CYS A 193 -24.67 12.30 1.28
N ASP A 194 -24.34 11.40 2.20
CA ASP A 194 -23.57 11.70 3.39
C ASP A 194 -22.14 11.21 3.16
N ARG A 195 -21.23 12.15 2.97
CA ARG A 195 -19.80 11.89 2.77
C ARG A 195 -19.10 11.88 4.12
N THR A 196 -18.11 11.02 4.30
CA THR A 196 -17.33 10.96 5.54
C THR A 196 -15.87 10.62 5.31
N ASN A 197 -15.02 10.93 6.30
CA ASN A 197 -13.59 10.65 6.30
C ASN A 197 -13.24 9.34 7.03
N VAL A 198 -14.24 8.52 7.38
CA VAL A 198 -14.03 7.23 8.07
C VAL A 198 -14.34 6.04 7.19
N THR A 199 -13.87 4.88 7.61
CA THR A 199 -14.06 3.57 6.98
C THR A 199 -14.52 2.54 8.02
N HIS A 200 -14.80 1.31 7.59
CA HIS A 200 -15.12 0.17 8.46
C HIS A 200 -13.94 -0.25 9.36
N PHE A 201 -12.72 0.20 9.03
CA PHE A 201 -11.57 0.05 9.90
C PHE A 201 -11.64 0.97 11.12
N ASP A 202 -12.32 2.11 11.00
CA ASP A 202 -12.51 3.07 12.09
C ASP A 202 -13.73 2.72 12.93
N HIS A 203 -14.77 2.14 12.32
CA HIS A 203 -16.04 1.80 12.99
C HIS A 203 -16.68 0.52 12.46
N SER A 204 -17.21 -0.30 13.38
CA SER A 204 -17.99 -1.49 13.00
C SER A 204 -19.26 -1.11 12.24
N LEU A 205 -19.46 -1.73 11.08
CA LEU A 205 -20.66 -1.56 10.29
C LEU A 205 -21.88 -2.16 11.00
N LYS A 206 -23.00 -1.45 10.91
CA LYS A 206 -24.29 -1.92 11.39
C LYS A 206 -25.25 -2.07 10.23
N ALA A 207 -26.10 -3.09 10.28
CA ALA A 207 -27.21 -3.22 9.35
C ALA A 207 -28.09 -1.95 9.41
N SER A 208 -28.39 -1.40 8.24
CA SER A 208 -29.20 -0.21 8.07
C SER A 208 -30.66 -0.60 8.05
N ILE A 209 -31.39 -0.16 9.08
CA ILE A 209 -32.86 -0.28 9.14
C ILE A 209 -33.57 0.84 8.38
N TRP A 210 -32.83 1.77 7.78
CA TRP A 210 -33.37 2.97 7.12
C TRP A 210 -33.06 3.04 5.62
N GLY A 211 -32.63 1.94 5.01
CA GLY A 211 -32.38 1.84 3.57
C GLY A 211 -31.15 2.62 3.09
N TRP A 212 -30.11 2.69 3.93
CA TRP A 212 -28.82 3.26 3.54
C TRP A 212 -27.93 2.21 2.88
N SER A 213 -27.16 2.67 1.90
CA SER A 213 -26.04 1.94 1.33
C SER A 213 -24.75 2.61 1.78
N PHE A 214 -23.89 1.86 2.46
CA PHE A 214 -22.54 2.30 2.79
C PHE A 214 -21.57 1.82 1.70
N VAL A 215 -20.75 2.73 1.20
CA VAL A 215 -19.75 2.44 0.19
C VAL A 215 -18.44 3.09 0.58
N GLU A 216 -17.40 2.26 0.64
CA GLU A 216 -16.04 2.72 0.86
C GLU A 216 -15.37 3.03 -0.45
N ILE A 217 -14.71 4.18 -0.49
CA ILE A 217 -13.92 4.58 -1.64
C ILE A 217 -12.49 4.18 -1.33
N ASN A 218 -12.21 2.87 -1.42
CA ASN A 218 -10.83 2.41 -1.55
C ASN A 218 -10.34 2.87 -2.93
N GLY A 219 -9.28 3.68 -2.96
CA GLY A 219 -8.79 4.36 -4.16
C GLY A 219 -8.89 3.50 -5.42
N ALA A 220 -9.74 3.90 -6.36
CA ALA A 220 -10.01 3.14 -7.58
C ALA A 220 -8.81 3.18 -8.55
N PRO A 221 -8.57 2.11 -9.32
CA PRO A 221 -7.61 2.10 -10.42
C PRO A 221 -8.14 2.96 -11.57
N ALA A 222 -7.25 3.71 -12.23
CA ALA A 222 -7.57 4.36 -13.50
C ALA A 222 -7.67 3.29 -14.60
N GLU A 223 -8.71 3.36 -15.43
CA GLU A 223 -8.97 2.43 -16.54
C GLU A 223 -7.89 2.52 -17.65
N LYS A 224 -7.83 1.42 -18.41
CA LYS A 224 -6.78 0.92 -19.32
C LYS A 224 -6.24 1.87 -20.38
#